data_AF-A0A182UDC1-F1
#
_entry.id   AF-A0A182UDC1-F1
#
_cell.length_a   1.000
_cell.length_b   1.000
_cell.length_c   1.000
_cell.angle_alpha   90.00
_cell.angle_beta   90.00
_cell.angle_gamma   90.00
#
_symmetry.space_group_name_H-M   'P 1'
#
loop_
_entity.id
_entity.type
_entity.pdbx_description
1 polymer ?
#
loop_
_entity_poly.entity_id
_entity_poly.type
_entity_poly.pdbx_seq_one_letter_code
_entity_poly.pdbx_strand_id
1 'polypeptide(L)'
;GGDGSKSAISPECLFLVIWKVVPQFRGHRQHDAHEFLRYMLDRLHTELQQVSFPVELGGPKSGEHKNPYNVSGLSHLQAKGRNSIVTNVFGGVLQSEVRCLICGMESKKHDPFLDLSLDIPEKYYSKEHGADGTNGADGGGGAAPVCHISDCLSSFTEVEELAETELYYCNSCKCKQKSTKRFWIRRLPNVLCLHIKRFRWNNFYRTKIDLRIAFPINALDMSQFVLNNGPETRRSNSSCNIYDLAAVII
;
A
#
# COMPACT_ATOMS: atom_id res chain seq x y z
N GLY A 1 20.68 -8.72 36.42
CA GLY A 1 21.15 -7.41 35.94
C GLY A 1 21.49 -7.55 34.48
N GLY A 2 20.81 -6.81 33.61
CA GLY A 2 21.13 -6.72 32.18
C GLY A 2 21.46 -5.28 31.86
N ASP A 3 22.74 -4.93 31.93
CA ASP A 3 23.27 -3.65 31.52
C ASP A 3 23.36 -3.63 29.99
N GLY A 4 22.28 -3.20 29.34
CA GLY A 4 22.24 -2.98 27.90
C GLY A 4 22.93 -1.67 27.59
N SER A 5 24.22 -1.71 27.27
CA SER A 5 24.95 -0.54 26.78
C SER A 5 24.27 -0.03 25.51
N LYS A 6 23.60 1.12 25.63
CA LYS A 6 23.02 1.82 24.48
C LYS A 6 24.13 2.54 23.73
N SER A 7 24.94 1.81 22.97
CA SER A 7 25.78 2.41 21.95
C SER A 7 25.01 2.48 20.63
N ALA A 8 25.00 3.65 20.00
CA ALA A 8 24.51 3.76 18.64
C ALA A 8 25.41 2.91 17.72
N ILE A 9 24.81 2.12 16.84
CA ILE A 9 25.52 1.31 15.87
C ILE A 9 25.49 2.04 14.53
N SER A 10 26.67 2.28 13.94
CA SER A 10 26.76 2.87 12.59
C SER A 10 26.44 1.81 11.53
N PRO A 11 25.42 2.00 10.67
CA PRO A 11 25.05 1.03 9.64
C PRO A 11 25.86 1.22 8.34
N GLU A 12 27.14 1.61 8.41
CA GLU A 12 27.98 1.91 7.25
C GLU A 12 28.02 0.80 6.20
N CYS A 13 28.21 -0.46 6.62
CA CYS A 13 28.23 -1.59 5.70
C CYS A 13 26.90 -1.74 4.94
N LEU A 14 25.77 -1.54 5.63
CA LEU A 14 24.45 -1.58 5.01
C LEU A 14 24.30 -0.44 4.00
N PHE A 15 24.74 0.76 4.37
CA PHE A 15 24.66 1.95 3.52
C PHE A 15 25.45 1.78 2.22
N LEU A 16 26.67 1.27 2.31
CA LEU A 16 27.52 0.99 1.14
C LEU A 16 26.87 -0.03 0.19
N VAL A 17 26.26 -1.09 0.73
CA VAL A 17 25.54 -2.09 -0.07
C VAL A 17 24.33 -1.44 -0.76
N ILE A 18 23.52 -0.68 -0.03
CA ILE A 18 22.35 -0.01 -0.58
C ILE A 18 22.76 0.97 -1.68
N TRP A 19 23.79 1.78 -1.47
CA TRP A 19 24.28 2.68 -2.51
C TRP A 19 24.77 1.96 -3.76
N LYS A 20 25.39 0.79 -3.61
CA LYS A 20 25.85 -0.01 -4.74
C LYS A 20 24.67 -0.55 -5.55
N VAL A 21 23.65 -1.07 -4.87
CA VAL A 21 22.49 -1.75 -5.50
C VAL A 21 21.42 -0.76 -5.96
N VAL A 22 21.32 0.41 -5.30
CA VAL A 22 20.23 1.38 -5.44
C VAL A 22 20.80 2.79 -5.66
N PRO A 23 21.16 3.15 -6.90
CA PRO A 23 21.77 4.44 -7.18
C PRO A 23 20.94 5.65 -6.72
N GLN A 24 19.61 5.54 -6.71
CA GLN A 24 18.71 6.62 -6.25
C GLN A 24 18.89 6.99 -4.77
N PHE A 25 19.36 6.08 -3.91
CA PHE A 25 19.62 6.37 -2.49
C PHE A 25 21.06 6.84 -2.22
N ARG A 26 21.88 7.04 -3.26
CA ARG A 26 23.26 7.53 -3.11
C ARG A 26 23.30 8.97 -2.59
N GLY A 27 24.31 9.23 -1.78
CA GLY A 27 24.55 10.53 -1.18
C GLY A 27 23.74 10.72 0.11
N HIS A 28 23.85 11.92 0.66
CA HIS A 28 23.34 12.24 1.99
C HIS A 28 22.08 13.11 1.95
N ARG A 29 21.30 13.01 0.88
CA ARG A 29 20.04 13.74 0.77
C ARG A 29 18.97 13.07 1.64
N GLN A 30 17.98 13.85 2.06
CA GLN A 30 16.81 13.29 2.72
C GLN A 30 16.01 12.43 1.73
N HIS A 31 15.50 11.31 2.22
CA HIS A 31 14.78 10.31 1.44
C HIS A 31 13.43 10.00 2.07
N ASP A 32 12.51 9.48 1.27
CA ASP A 32 11.23 9.00 1.75
C ASP A 32 11.39 7.61 2.39
N ALA A 33 11.03 7.51 3.67
CA ALA A 33 11.16 6.25 4.43
C ALA A 33 10.28 5.14 3.86
N HIS A 34 9.13 5.47 3.27
CA HIS A 34 8.25 4.48 2.64
C HIS A 34 8.87 3.93 1.36
N GLU A 35 9.46 4.80 0.54
CA GLU A 35 10.19 4.39 -0.67
C GLU A 35 11.34 3.44 -0.31
N PHE A 36 12.10 3.80 0.73
CA PHE A 36 13.18 2.96 1.25
C PHE A 36 12.68 1.59 1.73
N LEU A 37 11.60 1.55 2.53
CA LEU A 37 11.02 0.31 3.02
C LEU A 37 10.59 -0.61 1.87
N ARG A 38 9.85 -0.07 0.90
CA ARG A 38 9.37 -0.85 -0.26
C ARG A 38 10.54 -1.43 -1.05
N TYR A 39 11.56 -0.62 -1.27
CA TYR A 39 12.77 -1.07 -1.94
C TYR A 39 13.44 -2.23 -1.17
N MET A 40 13.66 -2.04 0.14
CA MET A 40 14.32 -3.03 0.98
C MET A 40 13.57 -4.36 1.01
N LEU A 41 12.24 -4.33 1.15
CA LEU A 41 11.42 -5.54 1.17
C LEU A 41 11.43 -6.27 -0.17
N ASP A 42 11.33 -5.54 -1.29
CA ASP A 42 11.40 -6.13 -2.63
C ASP A 42 12.77 -6.77 -2.91
N ARG A 43 13.85 -6.08 -2.51
CA ARG A 43 15.21 -6.59 -2.68
C ARG A 43 15.46 -7.84 -1.84
N LEU A 44 15.08 -7.82 -0.56
CA LEU A 44 15.17 -8.98 0.33
C LEU A 44 14.36 -10.16 -0.22
N HIS A 45 13.15 -9.90 -0.71
CA HIS A 45 12.32 -10.93 -1.32
C HIS A 45 13.00 -11.56 -2.54
N THR A 46 13.53 -10.74 -3.44
CA THR A 46 14.20 -11.19 -4.67
C THR A 46 15.46 -12.00 -4.38
N GLU A 47 16.31 -11.54 -3.46
CA GLU A 47 17.55 -12.24 -3.13
C GLU A 47 17.27 -13.58 -2.43
N LEU A 48 16.33 -13.64 -1.50
CA LEU A 48 15.98 -14.88 -0.80
C LEU A 48 15.33 -15.93 -1.74
N GLN A 49 14.67 -15.49 -2.80
CA GLN A 49 14.20 -16.40 -3.85
C GLN A 49 15.35 -16.99 -4.68
N GLN A 50 16.44 -16.26 -4.88
CA GLN A 50 17.60 -16.72 -5.66
C GLN A 50 18.50 -17.68 -4.88
N VAL A 51 18.57 -17.53 -3.55
CA VAL A 51 19.35 -18.41 -2.65
C VAL A 51 18.67 -19.78 -2.44
N SER A 52 17.36 -19.87 -2.70
CA SER A 52 16.59 -21.13 -2.69
C SER A 52 16.88 -21.98 -3.95
N PHE A 53 18.15 -22.38 -4.13
CA PHE A 53 18.80 -23.24 -5.13
C PHE A 53 18.46 -23.09 -6.64
N PRO A 54 19.48 -23.18 -7.53
CA PRO A 54 19.27 -23.46 -8.95
C PRO A 54 18.90 -24.93 -9.11
N VAL A 55 17.62 -25.23 -9.27
CA VAL A 55 17.22 -26.52 -9.86
C VAL A 55 17.53 -26.40 -11.36
N GLU A 56 18.61 -27.03 -11.80
CA GLU A 56 18.79 -27.36 -13.22
C GLU A 56 17.57 -28.17 -13.67
N LEU A 57 16.82 -27.65 -14.64
CA LEU A 57 16.00 -28.42 -15.57
C LEU A 57 15.61 -27.47 -16.72
N GLY A 58 16.06 -27.83 -17.92
CA GLY A 58 16.02 -27.01 -19.12
C GLY A 58 14.61 -26.71 -19.66
N GLY A 59 14.50 -25.58 -20.35
CA GLY A 59 13.34 -25.15 -21.14
C GLY A 59 13.68 -23.88 -21.93
N PRO A 60 13.18 -23.70 -23.16
CA PRO A 60 13.81 -22.86 -24.18
C PRO A 60 13.66 -21.36 -23.91
N LYS A 61 14.73 -20.62 -24.21
CA LYS A 61 14.79 -19.15 -24.15
C LYS A 61 13.99 -18.57 -25.33
N SER A 62 12.84 -17.95 -25.05
CA SER A 62 12.28 -16.91 -25.92
C SER A 62 12.74 -15.56 -25.41
N GLY A 63 13.52 -14.86 -26.24
CA GLY A 63 14.11 -13.57 -25.90
C GLY A 63 13.08 -12.46 -25.85
N GLU A 64 13.21 -11.59 -24.84
CA GLU A 64 12.69 -10.22 -24.89
C GLU A 64 13.72 -9.30 -24.22
N HIS A 65 14.12 -8.27 -24.95
CA HIS A 65 14.98 -7.20 -24.48
C HIS A 65 14.31 -6.48 -23.31
N LYS A 66 14.90 -6.55 -22.11
CA LYS A 66 14.44 -5.77 -20.94
C LYS A 66 15.19 -4.44 -20.87
N ASN A 67 14.43 -3.37 -21.07
CA ASN A 67 14.86 -2.00 -20.86
C ASN A 67 14.95 -1.71 -19.33
N PRO A 68 16.04 -1.14 -18.78
CA PRO A 68 16.27 -1.10 -17.32
C PRO A 68 15.40 -0.13 -16.51
N TYR A 69 14.45 0.58 -17.13
CA TYR A 69 13.79 1.74 -16.52
C TYR A 69 12.26 1.62 -16.34
N ASN A 70 11.67 0.44 -16.56
CA ASN A 70 10.24 0.26 -16.37
C ASN A 70 9.93 -0.33 -14.98
N VAL A 71 9.75 0.55 -13.99
CA VAL A 71 9.35 0.22 -12.62
C VAL A 71 7.89 -0.25 -12.62
N SER A 72 7.69 -1.52 -12.97
CA SER A 72 6.46 -2.27 -12.71
C SER A 72 6.73 -3.30 -11.60
N GLY A 73 7.23 -2.83 -10.47
CA GLY A 73 7.77 -3.61 -9.35
C GLY A 73 6.77 -4.44 -8.53
N LEU A 74 5.55 -4.66 -9.02
CA LEU A 74 4.56 -5.52 -8.35
C LEU A 74 4.15 -6.73 -9.19
N SER A 75 4.44 -6.74 -10.50
CA SER A 75 4.10 -7.88 -11.36
C SER A 75 5.01 -9.10 -11.13
N HIS A 76 6.19 -8.90 -10.52
CA HIS A 76 7.15 -9.98 -10.30
C HIS A 76 6.86 -10.85 -9.07
N LEU A 77 6.06 -10.38 -8.11
CA LEU A 77 5.67 -11.16 -6.91
C LEU A 77 4.87 -12.42 -7.28
N GLN A 78 4.23 -12.42 -8.46
CA GLN A 78 3.36 -13.51 -8.92
C GLN A 78 4.08 -14.48 -9.88
N ALA A 79 5.28 -14.15 -10.36
CA ALA A 79 5.87 -14.83 -11.52
C ALA A 79 6.44 -16.23 -11.25
N LYS A 80 6.63 -16.67 -9.99
CA LYS A 80 7.26 -17.99 -9.71
C LYS A 80 6.73 -18.78 -8.52
N GLY A 81 5.59 -18.41 -7.92
CA GLY A 81 4.96 -19.24 -6.87
C GLY A 81 5.83 -19.56 -5.64
N ARG A 82 6.93 -18.82 -5.43
CA ARG A 82 7.89 -19.05 -4.34
C ARG A 82 7.71 -17.98 -3.28
N ASN A 83 7.19 -18.40 -2.12
CA ASN A 83 7.08 -17.53 -0.95
C ASN A 83 8.46 -17.32 -0.34
N SER A 84 8.81 -16.08 0.02
CA SER A 84 9.97 -15.80 0.88
C SER A 84 9.48 -15.44 2.29
N ILE A 85 10.40 -15.29 3.24
CA ILE A 85 10.05 -14.77 4.58
C ILE A 85 9.32 -13.42 4.48
N VAL A 86 9.67 -12.57 3.51
CA VAL A 86 9.02 -11.27 3.28
C VAL A 86 7.55 -11.44 2.96
N THR A 87 7.20 -12.29 1.99
CA THR A 87 5.79 -12.51 1.62
C THR A 87 5.03 -13.36 2.65
N ASN A 88 5.71 -14.17 3.45
CA ASN A 88 5.10 -14.88 4.58
C ASN A 88 4.75 -13.93 5.74
N VAL A 89 5.57 -12.89 5.97
CA VAL A 89 5.38 -11.94 7.07
C VAL A 89 4.49 -10.77 6.65
N PHE A 90 4.85 -10.07 5.58
CA PHE A 90 4.20 -8.83 5.12
C PHE A 90 3.23 -9.03 3.95
N GLY A 91 3.20 -10.22 3.36
CA GLY A 91 2.42 -10.47 2.14
C GLY A 91 0.92 -10.64 2.37
N GLY A 92 0.14 -9.66 1.92
CA GLY A 92 -1.31 -9.73 1.80
C GLY A 92 -1.77 -9.87 0.35
N VAL A 93 -3.08 -9.96 0.14
CA VAL A 93 -3.71 -9.87 -1.19
C VAL A 93 -4.92 -8.95 -1.14
N LEU A 94 -4.94 -7.99 -2.06
CA LEU A 94 -6.09 -7.18 -2.40
C LEU A 94 -6.90 -7.86 -3.51
N GLN A 95 -8.20 -7.61 -3.52
CA GLN A 95 -9.07 -7.87 -4.65
C GLN A 95 -9.56 -6.52 -5.17
N SER A 96 -9.17 -6.16 -6.39
CA SER A 96 -9.73 -5.02 -7.10
C SER A 96 -10.92 -5.49 -7.94
N GLU A 97 -12.04 -4.78 -7.81
CA GLU A 97 -13.27 -5.04 -8.55
C GLU A 97 -13.57 -3.80 -9.39
N VAL A 98 -13.70 -3.97 -10.71
CA VAL A 98 -14.08 -2.92 -11.65
C VAL A 98 -15.42 -3.28 -12.26
N ARG A 99 -16.42 -2.42 -12.10
CA ARG A 99 -17.76 -2.62 -12.64
C ARG A 99 -18.05 -1.58 -13.72
N CYS A 100 -18.30 -2.05 -14.94
CA CYS A 100 -18.70 -1.19 -16.04
C CYS A 100 -20.09 -0.59 -15.79
N LEU A 101 -20.23 0.74 -15.89
CA LEU A 101 -21.51 1.43 -15.65
C LEU A 101 -22.47 1.33 -16.83
N ILE A 102 -22.01 0.86 -18.00
CA ILE A 102 -22.85 0.73 -19.20
C ILE A 102 -23.51 -0.64 -19.28
N CYS A 103 -22.75 -1.71 -19.08
CA CYS A 103 -23.24 -3.09 -19.22
C CYS A 103 -23.32 -3.86 -17.90
N GLY A 104 -22.84 -3.30 -16.80
CA GLY A 104 -22.83 -3.94 -15.49
C GLY A 104 -21.79 -5.05 -15.30
N MET A 105 -21.01 -5.40 -16.33
CA MET A 105 -19.96 -6.43 -16.24
C MET A 105 -18.93 -6.09 -15.16
N GLU A 106 -18.63 -7.06 -14.31
CA GLU A 106 -17.63 -6.96 -13.25
C GLU A 106 -16.35 -7.71 -13.63
N SER A 107 -15.21 -7.07 -13.42
CA SER A 107 -13.87 -7.63 -13.58
C SER A 107 -13.19 -7.65 -12.22
N LYS A 108 -12.62 -8.79 -11.84
CA LYS A 108 -11.93 -8.97 -10.55
C LYS A 108 -10.47 -9.32 -10.79
N LYS A 109 -9.57 -8.67 -10.06
CA LYS A 109 -8.13 -8.96 -10.08
C LYS A 109 -7.61 -9.11 -8.66
N HIS A 110 -6.73 -10.09 -8.46
CA HIS A 110 -6.06 -10.32 -7.18
C HIS A 110 -4.64 -9.78 -7.25
N ASP A 111 -4.37 -8.76 -6.43
CA ASP A 111 -3.10 -8.04 -6.43
C ASP A 111 -2.38 -8.28 -5.09
N PRO A 112 -1.16 -8.87 -5.10
CA PRO A 112 -0.37 -9.00 -3.87
C PRO A 112 0.09 -7.63 -3.37
N PHE A 113 0.19 -7.48 -2.05
CA PHE A 113 0.72 -6.27 -1.42
C PHE A 113 1.67 -6.61 -0.26
N LEU A 114 2.57 -5.66 0.05
CA LEU A 114 3.45 -5.70 1.23
C LEU A 114 3.12 -4.58 2.24
N ASP A 115 2.40 -3.56 1.77
CA ASP A 115 1.89 -2.44 2.56
C ASP A 115 0.59 -1.92 1.91
N LEU A 116 -0.23 -1.22 2.70
CA LEU A 116 -1.37 -0.46 2.22
C LEU A 116 -1.05 1.03 2.31
N SER A 117 -1.04 1.71 1.16
CA SER A 117 -0.83 3.16 1.08
C SER A 117 -2.19 3.85 1.08
N LEU A 118 -2.54 4.45 2.22
CA LEU A 118 -3.84 5.05 2.50
C LEU A 118 -3.82 6.56 2.23
N ASP A 119 -4.82 7.02 1.48
CA ASP A 119 -5.10 8.44 1.32
C ASP A 119 -5.79 8.99 2.57
N ILE A 120 -5.49 10.25 2.88
CA ILE A 120 -6.24 10.97 3.90
C ILE A 120 -7.53 11.47 3.22
N PRO A 121 -8.73 11.24 3.79
CA PRO A 121 -9.97 11.71 3.18
C PRO A 121 -10.02 13.25 3.11
N GLU A 122 -10.43 13.79 1.96
CA GLU A 122 -10.43 15.24 1.67
C GLU A 122 -11.20 16.08 2.68
N LYS A 123 -12.29 15.53 3.22
CA LYS A 123 -13.12 16.18 4.27
C LYS A 123 -12.33 16.67 5.50
N TYR A 124 -11.15 16.13 5.76
CA TYR A 124 -10.31 16.51 6.90
C TYR A 124 -9.27 17.62 6.63
N TYR A 125 -9.01 17.99 5.37
CA TYR A 125 -8.03 19.04 5.03
C TYR A 125 -8.54 20.07 4.00
N SER A 126 -9.74 19.90 3.44
CA SER A 126 -10.36 20.90 2.54
C SER A 126 -10.81 22.19 3.24
N LYS A 127 -10.64 22.32 4.58
CA LYS A 127 -11.08 23.50 5.34
C LYS A 127 -10.14 24.72 5.25
N GLU A 128 -8.98 24.61 4.62
CA GLU A 128 -8.03 25.74 4.55
C GLU A 128 -8.35 26.78 3.45
N HIS A 129 -9.31 26.53 2.54
CA HIS A 129 -9.66 27.46 1.45
C HIS A 129 -11.11 27.96 1.43
N GLY A 130 -11.89 27.70 2.49
CA GLY A 130 -13.30 28.12 2.61
C GLY A 130 -13.52 29.24 3.62
N ALA A 131 -12.69 30.29 3.58
CA ALA A 131 -12.95 31.54 4.27
C ALA A 131 -13.04 32.67 3.24
N ASP A 132 -14.12 32.66 2.46
CA ASP A 132 -14.68 33.89 1.94
C ASP A 132 -16.19 33.88 2.17
N GLY A 133 -16.69 34.97 2.73
CA GLY A 133 -17.91 34.99 3.51
C GLY A 133 -19.20 34.84 2.71
N THR A 134 -20.18 34.18 3.31
CA THR A 134 -21.56 34.71 3.46
C THR A 134 -22.40 33.78 4.35
N ASN A 135 -22.71 34.29 5.54
CA ASN A 135 -23.90 34.11 6.38
C ASN A 135 -24.65 32.76 6.37
N GLY A 136 -24.59 32.09 7.53
CA GLY A 136 -25.58 31.10 7.96
C GLY A 136 -25.36 30.80 9.44
N ALA A 137 -26.02 31.56 10.30
CA ALA A 137 -26.04 31.32 11.73
C ALA A 137 -26.70 29.97 12.02
N ASP A 138 -25.94 29.03 12.57
CA ASP A 138 -26.44 28.12 13.60
C ASP A 138 -25.28 27.66 14.48
N GLY A 139 -25.38 28.03 15.76
CA GLY A 139 -24.35 27.84 16.78
C GLY A 139 -24.24 26.39 17.22
N GLY A 140 -23.53 25.58 16.44
CA GLY A 140 -23.01 24.28 16.87
C GLY A 140 -21.52 24.39 17.14
N GLY A 141 -21.11 24.57 18.40
CA GLY A 141 -19.73 24.47 18.88
C GLY A 141 -19.16 23.04 18.80
N GLY A 142 -19.33 22.38 17.65
CA GLY A 142 -18.83 21.03 17.40
C GLY A 142 -17.32 21.07 17.20
N ALA A 143 -16.59 20.32 18.02
CA ALA A 143 -15.17 20.05 17.80
C ALA A 143 -14.94 19.58 16.36
N ALA A 144 -13.86 20.05 15.73
CA ALA A 144 -13.50 19.59 14.39
C ALA A 144 -13.39 18.05 14.38
N PRO A 145 -13.91 17.36 13.34
CA PRO A 145 -13.94 15.92 13.33
C PRO A 145 -12.51 15.36 13.32
N VAL A 146 -12.23 14.42 14.23
CA VAL A 146 -10.93 13.74 14.32
C VAL A 146 -10.85 12.69 13.22
N CYS A 147 -9.79 12.71 12.42
CA CYS A 147 -9.53 11.66 11.43
C CYS A 147 -8.97 10.42 12.13
N HIS A 148 -9.66 9.30 12.01
CA HIS A 148 -9.18 8.00 12.49
C HIS A 148 -8.53 7.20 11.36
N ILE A 149 -7.62 6.28 11.68
CA ILE A 149 -7.04 5.34 10.70
C ILE A 149 -8.12 4.52 9.99
N SER A 150 -9.19 4.20 10.71
CA SER A 150 -10.37 3.52 10.15
C SER A 150 -11.05 4.35 9.07
N ASP A 151 -11.02 5.69 9.14
CA ASP A 151 -11.57 6.54 8.06
C ASP A 151 -10.74 6.40 6.78
N CYS A 152 -9.42 6.33 6.91
CA CYS A 152 -8.52 6.14 5.76
C CYS A 152 -8.71 4.75 5.15
N LEU A 153 -8.89 3.71 5.97
CA LEU A 153 -9.18 2.34 5.52
C LEU A 153 -10.57 2.24 4.86
N SER A 154 -11.57 2.91 5.42
CA SER A 154 -12.91 3.01 4.82
C SER A 154 -12.84 3.67 3.46
N SER A 155 -12.18 4.83 3.35
CA SER A 155 -11.98 5.52 2.07
C SER A 155 -11.21 4.66 1.06
N PHE A 156 -10.20 3.89 1.51
CA PHE A 156 -9.45 2.97 0.64
C PHE A 156 -10.30 1.82 0.07
N THR A 157 -11.34 1.38 0.78
CA THR A 157 -12.23 0.27 0.38
C THR A 157 -13.60 0.71 -0.14
N GLU A 158 -13.80 2.03 -0.22
CA GLU A 158 -15.00 2.64 -0.78
C GLU A 158 -15.07 2.41 -2.30
N VAL A 159 -16.28 2.42 -2.84
CA VAL A 159 -16.48 2.38 -4.29
C VAL A 159 -16.22 3.78 -4.83
N GLU A 160 -15.30 3.90 -5.77
CA GLU A 160 -15.01 5.14 -6.49
C GLU A 160 -15.40 5.03 -7.97
N GLU A 161 -15.85 6.13 -8.58
CA GLU A 161 -15.96 6.21 -10.05
C GLU A 161 -14.60 6.58 -10.62
N LEU A 162 -14.15 5.87 -11.65
CA LEU A 162 -12.90 6.20 -12.33
C LEU A 162 -13.03 7.53 -13.05
N ALA A 163 -11.99 8.37 -12.94
CA ALA A 163 -11.93 9.65 -13.63
C ALA A 163 -12.03 9.48 -15.16
N GLU A 164 -12.40 10.54 -15.86
CA GLU A 164 -12.52 10.53 -17.33
C GLU A 164 -11.19 10.23 -18.04
N THR A 165 -10.06 10.49 -17.38
CA THR A 165 -8.72 10.14 -17.86
C THR A 165 -8.36 8.66 -17.64
N GLU A 166 -9.12 7.95 -16.81
CA GLU A 166 -8.84 6.58 -16.34
C GLU A 166 -9.90 5.55 -16.78
N LEU A 167 -10.68 5.86 -17.83
CA LEU A 167 -11.73 4.97 -18.34
C LEU A 167 -11.21 3.54 -18.59
N TYR A 168 -11.95 2.56 -18.07
CA TYR A 168 -11.59 1.15 -18.14
C TYR A 168 -12.06 0.51 -19.45
N TYR A 169 -11.22 -0.32 -20.07
CA TYR A 169 -11.61 -1.09 -21.25
C TYR A 169 -12.56 -2.23 -20.87
N CYS A 170 -13.82 -2.11 -21.24
CA CYS A 170 -14.81 -3.13 -20.98
C CYS A 170 -14.76 -4.23 -22.06
N ASN A 171 -14.45 -5.47 -21.65
CA ASN A 171 -14.41 -6.61 -22.56
C ASN A 171 -15.77 -6.98 -23.16
N SER A 172 -16.88 -6.58 -22.55
CA SER A 172 -18.22 -6.79 -23.08
C SER A 172 -18.62 -5.71 -24.10
N CYS A 173 -18.31 -4.43 -23.81
CA CYS A 173 -18.62 -3.31 -24.71
C CYS A 173 -17.57 -3.13 -25.82
N LYS A 174 -16.39 -3.74 -25.69
CA LYS A 174 -15.24 -3.63 -26.59
C LYS A 174 -14.67 -2.20 -26.74
N CYS A 175 -14.93 -1.32 -25.78
CA CYS A 175 -14.41 0.05 -25.75
C CYS A 175 -14.16 0.52 -24.30
N LYS A 176 -13.50 1.68 -24.16
CA LYS A 176 -13.29 2.33 -22.86
C LYS A 176 -14.63 2.89 -22.34
N GLN A 177 -14.94 2.59 -21.08
CA GLN A 177 -16.22 2.93 -20.48
C GLN A 177 -16.06 3.52 -19.08
N LYS A 178 -17.02 4.38 -18.72
CA LYS A 178 -17.20 4.79 -17.32
C LYS A 178 -17.42 3.54 -16.47
N SER A 179 -16.67 3.44 -15.40
CA SER A 179 -16.64 2.26 -14.54
C SER A 179 -16.41 2.71 -13.10
N THR A 180 -16.93 1.93 -12.17
CA THR A 180 -16.57 2.05 -10.76
C THR A 180 -15.46 1.07 -10.43
N LYS A 181 -14.66 1.41 -9.42
CA LYS A 181 -13.59 0.57 -8.88
C LYS A 181 -13.76 0.48 -7.38
N ARG A 182 -13.46 -0.69 -6.83
CA ARG A 182 -13.43 -0.93 -5.39
C ARG A 182 -12.27 -1.85 -5.04
N PHE A 183 -11.64 -1.61 -3.90
CA PHE A 183 -10.71 -2.55 -3.31
C PHE A 183 -11.32 -3.27 -2.12
N TRP A 184 -10.91 -4.52 -1.97
CA TRP A 184 -11.13 -5.30 -0.77
C TRP A 184 -9.85 -5.98 -0.31
N ILE A 185 -9.73 -6.21 0.99
CA ILE A 185 -8.67 -7.06 1.52
C ILE A 185 -9.15 -8.51 1.43
N ARG A 186 -8.52 -9.31 0.57
CA ARG A 186 -8.84 -10.74 0.44
C ARG A 186 -8.06 -11.59 1.44
N ARG A 187 -6.81 -11.20 1.71
CA ARG A 187 -5.95 -11.86 2.69
C ARG A 187 -5.09 -10.82 3.41
N LEU A 188 -5.16 -10.83 4.73
CA LEU A 188 -4.29 -10.01 5.56
C LEU A 188 -2.89 -10.66 5.75
N PRO A 189 -1.83 -9.85 5.90
CA PRO A 189 -0.48 -10.32 6.26
C PRO A 189 -0.35 -10.57 7.77
N ASN A 190 0.74 -11.22 8.22
CA ASN A 190 1.01 -11.34 9.66
C ASN A 190 1.41 -10.00 10.27
N VAL A 191 2.17 -9.21 9.52
CA VAL A 191 2.54 -7.84 9.86
C VAL A 191 1.93 -6.92 8.83
N LEU A 192 0.95 -6.13 9.25
CA LEU A 192 0.26 -5.16 8.39
C LEU A 192 0.98 -3.82 8.43
N CYS A 193 1.60 -3.45 7.32
CA CYS A 193 2.19 -2.14 7.13
C CYS A 193 1.15 -1.16 6.57
N LEU A 194 0.82 -0.11 7.32
CA LEU A 194 -0.03 0.99 6.87
C LEU A 194 0.82 2.23 6.62
N HIS A 195 0.86 2.67 5.37
CA HIS A 195 1.51 3.91 4.96
C HIS A 195 0.45 4.99 4.78
N ILE A 196 0.64 6.16 5.41
CA ILE A 196 -0.23 7.32 5.21
C ILE A 196 0.38 8.24 4.17
N LYS A 197 -0.32 8.46 3.07
CA LYS A 197 0.10 9.37 1.98
C LYS A 197 -0.05 10.84 2.41
N ARG A 198 0.87 11.31 3.25
CA ARG A 198 0.90 12.70 3.74
C ARG A 198 1.41 13.69 2.71
N PHE A 199 2.16 13.23 1.73
CA PHE A 199 2.73 14.10 0.70
C PHE A 199 1.86 14.09 -0.54
N ARG A 200 1.35 15.25 -0.94
CA ARG A 200 0.68 15.44 -2.23
C ARG A 200 1.58 16.25 -3.14
N TRP A 201 1.64 15.83 -4.41
CA TRP A 201 2.32 16.58 -5.44
C TRP A 201 1.29 17.40 -6.20
N ASN A 202 1.45 18.72 -6.19
CA ASN A 202 0.77 19.59 -7.14
C ASN A 202 1.78 20.02 -8.21
N ASN A 203 1.32 20.53 -9.37
CA ASN A 203 2.18 20.78 -10.53
C ASN A 203 3.43 21.66 -10.25
N PHE A 204 3.42 22.43 -9.16
CA PHE A 204 4.48 23.39 -8.82
C PHE A 204 5.12 23.18 -7.45
N TYR A 205 4.50 22.43 -6.54
CA TYR A 205 5.01 22.26 -5.17
C TYR A 205 4.50 20.97 -4.53
N ARG A 206 5.31 20.46 -3.59
CA ARG A 206 4.96 19.33 -2.72
C ARG A 206 4.37 19.88 -1.43
N THR A 207 3.15 19.49 -1.09
CA THR A 207 2.55 19.79 0.22
C THR A 207 2.65 18.60 1.15
N LYS A 208 2.81 18.86 2.45
CA LYS A 208 2.69 17.87 3.51
C LYS A 208 1.40 18.14 4.27
N ILE A 209 0.55 17.13 4.36
CA ILE A 209 -0.65 17.16 5.19
C ILE A 209 -0.23 16.94 6.64
N ASP A 210 -0.25 18.01 7.43
CA ASP A 210 0.04 17.99 8.87
C ASP A 210 -1.21 17.76 9.71
N LEU A 211 -2.00 16.75 9.33
CA LEU A 211 -3.19 16.33 10.04
C LEU A 211 -2.85 15.23 11.05
N ARG A 212 -3.28 15.42 12.31
CA ARG A 212 -3.25 14.35 13.31
C ARG A 212 -4.24 13.25 12.92
N ILE A 213 -3.74 12.02 12.77
CA ILE A 213 -4.57 10.84 12.54
C ILE A 213 -4.55 10.01 13.82
N ALA A 214 -5.73 9.76 14.38
CA ALA A 214 -5.89 8.89 15.53
C ALA A 214 -5.85 7.42 15.09
N PHE A 215 -5.01 6.62 15.74
CA PHE A 215 -4.93 5.18 15.51
C PHE A 215 -4.90 4.46 16.86
N PRO A 216 -5.53 3.28 16.98
CA PRO A 216 -5.47 2.51 18.20
C PRO A 216 -4.08 1.89 18.38
N ILE A 217 -3.61 1.84 19.62
CA ILE A 217 -2.36 1.14 19.97
C ILE A 217 -2.61 -0.37 20.01
N ASN A 218 -3.79 -0.77 20.49
CA ASN A 218 -4.18 -2.17 20.59
C ASN A 218 -5.51 -2.38 19.87
N ALA A 219 -5.69 -3.57 19.34
CA ALA A 219 -6.95 -4.05 18.79
C ALA A 219 -7.55 -3.23 17.62
N LEU A 220 -6.74 -2.91 16.60
CA LEU A 220 -7.26 -2.46 15.31
C LEU A 220 -7.99 -3.61 14.61
N ASP A 221 -9.33 -3.53 14.52
CA ASP A 221 -10.15 -4.52 13.82
C ASP A 221 -10.24 -4.23 12.31
N MET A 222 -9.73 -5.16 11.52
CA MET A 222 -9.72 -5.12 10.06
C MET A 222 -10.92 -5.83 9.42
N SER A 223 -11.79 -6.48 10.19
CA SER A 223 -12.86 -7.36 9.67
C SER A 223 -13.78 -6.67 8.68
N GLN A 224 -14.11 -5.40 8.91
CA GLN A 224 -14.98 -4.60 8.03
C GLN A 224 -14.40 -4.34 6.62
N PHE A 225 -13.08 -4.47 6.46
CA PHE A 225 -12.36 -4.22 5.20
C PHE A 225 -12.01 -5.51 4.46
N VAL A 226 -12.28 -6.67 5.08
CA VAL A 226 -11.95 -8.00 4.56
C VAL A 226 -13.16 -8.64 3.91
N LEU A 227 -12.95 -9.41 2.83
CA LEU A 227 -14.02 -10.20 2.21
C LEU A 227 -14.44 -11.35 3.13
N ASN A 228 -15.71 -11.35 3.55
CA ASN A 228 -16.28 -12.38 4.42
C ASN A 228 -16.35 -13.79 3.78
N ASN A 229 -16.15 -13.93 2.45
CA ASN A 229 -16.37 -15.17 1.70
C ASN A 229 -15.18 -15.58 0.79
N GLY A 230 -13.94 -15.37 1.22
CA GLY A 230 -12.78 -15.94 0.51
C GLY A 230 -12.63 -17.43 0.80
N PRO A 231 -12.29 -18.31 -0.18
CA PRO A 231 -11.81 -19.64 0.12
C PRO A 231 -10.64 -19.48 1.10
N GLU A 232 -10.68 -20.25 2.19
CA GLU A 232 -9.69 -20.22 3.26
C GLU A 232 -8.28 -20.26 2.66
N THR A 233 -7.64 -19.10 2.53
CA THR A 233 -6.24 -19.03 2.17
C THR A 233 -5.47 -18.69 3.41
N ARG A 234 -5.34 -19.68 4.30
CA ARG A 234 -4.16 -19.78 5.15
C ARG A 234 -4.13 -21.10 5.90
N ARG A 235 -2.90 -21.49 6.21
CA ARG A 235 -2.53 -22.11 7.49
C ARG A 235 -2.91 -21.19 8.68
N SER A 236 -4.15 -20.70 8.73
CA SER A 236 -4.65 -19.71 9.70
C SER A 236 -5.31 -20.47 10.82
N ASN A 237 -4.51 -21.00 11.73
CA ASN A 237 -4.99 -21.18 13.09
C ASN A 237 -4.99 -19.80 13.76
N SER A 238 -5.90 -18.89 13.36
CA SER A 238 -6.33 -17.71 14.13
C SER A 238 -7.33 -16.89 13.31
N SER A 239 -8.60 -16.97 13.69
CA SER A 239 -9.73 -16.13 13.30
C SER A 239 -9.64 -14.69 13.86
N CYS A 240 -8.45 -14.09 13.83
CA CYS A 240 -8.19 -12.80 14.48
C CYS A 240 -7.76 -11.76 13.43
N ASN A 241 -8.70 -10.96 12.93
CA ASN A 241 -8.44 -9.80 12.07
C ASN A 241 -8.01 -8.56 12.88
N ILE A 242 -7.53 -8.78 14.10
CA ILE A 242 -7.25 -7.75 15.10
C ILE A 242 -5.73 -7.57 15.18
N TYR A 243 -5.27 -6.32 15.11
CA TYR A 243 -3.85 -5.97 15.14
C TYR A 243 -3.51 -5.05 16.30
N ASP A 244 -2.36 -5.32 16.94
CA ASP A 244 -1.72 -4.40 17.87
C ASP A 244 -0.58 -3.65 17.17
N LEU A 245 -0.37 -2.39 17.55
CA LEU A 245 0.65 -1.52 16.99
C LEU A 245 2.04 -1.89 17.53
N ALA A 246 2.93 -2.29 16.63
CA ALA A 246 4.31 -2.63 16.98
C ALA A 246 5.30 -1.45 16.83
N ALA A 247 5.11 -0.60 15.83
CA ALA A 247 6.05 0.49 15.51
C ALA A 247 5.39 1.62 14.73
N VAL A 248 5.95 2.83 14.83
CA VAL A 248 5.56 4.02 14.05
C VAL A 248 6.83 4.67 13.50
N ILE A 249 6.80 5.05 12.22
CA ILE A 249 7.83 5.86 11.58
C ILE A 249 7.27 7.28 11.44
N ILE A 250 7.96 8.27 12.02
CA ILE A 250 7.56 9.69 12.06
C ILE A 250 8.47 10.51 11.15
#